data_AF-A0YVH1-F1
#
_entry.id   AF-A0YVH1-F1
#
_cell.length_a   1.000
_cell.length_b   1.000
_cell.length_c   1.000
_cell.angle_alpha   90.00
_cell.angle_beta   90.00
_cell.angle_gamma   90.00
#
_symmetry.space_group_name_H-M   'P 1'
#
loop_
_entity.id
_entity.type
_entity.pdbx_description
1 polymer ?
#
loop_
_entity_poly.entity_id
_entity_poly.type
_entity_poly.pdbx_seq_one_letter_code
_entity_poly.pdbx_strand_id
1 'polypeptide(L)'
;MIVAIQTMNQLSFLLAITLLSASPLPIPPVRFEGTAAGNFVCEYKYKMGDGDWTYVNSGGSTPSRARARRTRDIKYLEKKAEEAGLNFEARKLFCENPWGGDGGWGD
;
A
#
# COMPACT_ATOMS: atom_id res chain seq x y z
N MET A 1 53.91 -11.29 -31.04
CA MET A 1 53.24 -11.36 -29.74
C MET A 1 54.08 -10.52 -28.77
N ILE A 2 53.56 -9.35 -28.36
CA ILE A 2 53.71 -8.67 -27.07
C ILE A 2 52.81 -7.43 -27.21
N VAL A 3 51.78 -7.41 -26.37
CA VAL A 3 50.83 -6.32 -26.16
C VAL A 3 51.45 -5.36 -25.16
N ALA A 4 51.38 -4.05 -25.40
CA ALA A 4 51.56 -3.04 -24.37
C ALA A 4 50.52 -1.93 -24.56
N ILE A 5 49.58 -1.93 -23.62
CA ILE A 5 48.48 -1.01 -23.44
C ILE A 5 49.04 0.32 -22.92
N GLN A 6 48.72 1.44 -23.56
CA GLN A 6 48.73 2.74 -22.92
C GLN A 6 47.33 3.35 -22.99
N THR A 7 46.68 3.26 -21.84
CA THR A 7 45.52 4.03 -21.41
C THR A 7 45.85 5.52 -21.40
N MET A 8 44.96 6.34 -21.96
CA MET A 8 44.26 7.42 -21.23
C MET A 8 43.73 8.50 -22.20
N ASN A 9 42.53 8.95 -21.87
CA ASN A 9 42.07 10.34 -22.03
C ASN A 9 41.34 10.72 -23.33
N GLN A 10 40.04 10.40 -23.38
CA GLN A 10 38.98 11.28 -23.89
C GLN A 10 37.69 10.93 -23.13
N LEU A 11 37.45 11.54 -21.97
CA LEU A 11 36.51 12.66 -21.81
C LEU A 11 35.17 12.44 -22.53
N SER A 12 34.14 12.31 -21.70
CA SER A 12 32.83 12.94 -21.92
C SER A 12 31.93 12.33 -22.99
N PHE A 13 31.49 11.09 -22.81
CA PHE A 13 30.12 10.75 -23.19
C PHE A 13 29.23 10.80 -21.95
N LEU A 14 28.60 11.96 -21.82
CA LEU A 14 27.51 12.26 -20.92
C LEU A 14 26.43 11.18 -21.05
N LEU A 15 26.47 10.19 -20.16
CA LEU A 15 25.28 9.41 -19.85
C LEU A 15 24.40 10.37 -19.05
N ALA A 16 23.59 11.14 -19.80
CA ALA A 16 22.48 11.89 -19.27
C ALA A 16 21.56 10.89 -18.59
N ILE A 17 21.79 10.65 -17.30
CA ILE A 17 20.83 10.03 -16.42
C ILE A 17 19.69 11.05 -16.37
N THR A 18 18.73 10.92 -17.28
CA THR A 18 17.42 11.50 -17.11
C THR A 18 16.81 10.78 -15.91
N LEU A 19 17.15 11.27 -14.72
CA LEU A 19 16.32 11.13 -13.54
C LEU A 19 14.99 11.78 -13.95
N LEU A 20 14.10 10.99 -14.54
CA LEU A 20 12.68 11.28 -14.48
C LEU A 20 12.41 11.33 -12.98
N SER A 21 12.42 12.54 -12.42
CA SER A 21 11.82 12.82 -11.14
C SER A 21 10.39 12.37 -11.28
N ALA A 22 10.13 11.16 -10.78
CA ALA A 22 8.82 10.61 -10.58
C ALA A 22 8.09 11.60 -9.70
N SER A 23 7.47 12.59 -10.34
CA SER A 23 6.57 13.52 -9.68
C SER A 23 5.47 12.60 -9.16
N PRO A 24 5.31 12.44 -7.84
CA PRO A 24 4.29 11.56 -7.32
C PRO A 24 2.96 12.12 -7.81
N LEU A 25 2.38 11.46 -8.83
CA LEU A 25 1.06 11.79 -9.30
C LEU A 25 0.15 11.66 -8.08
N PRO A 26 -0.63 12.69 -7.72
CA PRO A 26 -1.55 12.59 -6.61
C PRO A 26 -2.59 11.53 -6.96
N ILE A 27 -2.45 10.33 -6.39
CA ILE A 27 -3.47 9.31 -6.49
C ILE A 27 -4.67 9.86 -5.72
N PRO A 28 -5.84 10.02 -6.37
CA PRO A 28 -7.02 10.49 -5.66
C PRO A 28 -7.30 9.55 -4.49
N PRO A 29 -7.72 10.06 -3.32
CA PRO A 29 -7.99 9.22 -2.18
C PRO A 29 -8.99 8.13 -2.57
N VAL A 30 -8.58 6.87 -2.40
CA VAL A 30 -9.47 5.72 -2.62
C VAL A 30 -10.54 5.78 -1.53
N ARG A 31 -11.69 6.33 -1.88
CA ARG A 31 -12.86 6.34 -0.98
C ARG A 31 -13.51 4.97 -1.05
N PHE A 32 -13.33 4.20 0.00
CA PHE A 32 -14.25 3.13 0.32
C PHE A 32 -15.52 3.81 0.89
N GLU A 33 -16.52 4.01 0.03
CA GLU A 33 -17.82 4.51 0.50
C GLU A 33 -18.39 3.56 1.56
N GLY A 34 -18.72 4.14 2.70
CA GLY A 34 -19.42 3.49 3.80
C GLY A 34 -18.61 3.50 5.09
N THR A 35 -19.13 4.19 6.11
CA THR A 35 -18.93 3.78 7.51
C THR A 35 -19.00 2.27 7.58
N ALA A 36 -18.02 1.64 8.21
CA ALA A 36 -17.97 0.20 8.45
C ALA A 36 -19.35 -0.35 8.83
N ALA A 37 -20.11 -0.85 7.85
CA ALA A 37 -21.45 -1.37 8.08
C ALA A 37 -21.31 -2.76 8.69
N GLY A 38 -21.50 -2.86 10.00
CA GLY A 38 -21.44 -4.12 10.73
C GLY A 38 -21.08 -3.95 12.20
N ASN A 39 -21.35 -5.00 12.98
CA ASN A 39 -21.01 -5.05 14.41
C ASN A 39 -19.51 -5.18 14.63
N PHE A 40 -18.71 -5.57 13.63
CA PHE A 40 -17.26 -5.69 13.74
C PHE A 40 -16.55 -4.74 12.78
N VAL A 41 -15.58 -4.02 13.30
CA VAL A 41 -14.76 -3.04 12.59
C VAL A 41 -13.30 -3.46 12.68
N CYS A 42 -12.64 -3.58 11.52
CA CYS A 42 -11.22 -3.84 11.41
C CYS A 42 -10.51 -2.59 10.89
N GLU A 43 -9.54 -2.09 11.63
CA GLU A 43 -8.72 -0.96 11.21
C GLU A 43 -7.42 -1.44 10.54
N TYR A 44 -6.98 -0.65 9.57
CA TYR A 44 -5.67 -0.76 8.94
C TYR A 44 -5.22 0.59 8.43
N LYS A 45 -3.91 0.70 8.21
CA LYS A 45 -3.33 1.83 7.49
C LYS A 45 -2.52 1.35 6.32
N TYR A 46 -2.44 2.16 5.27
CA TYR A 46 -1.63 1.87 4.10
C TYR A 46 -0.91 3.13 3.62
N LYS A 47 0.16 2.96 2.84
CA LYS A 47 0.78 4.03 2.07
C LYS A 47 1.16 3.51 0.68
N MET A 48 1.17 4.42 -0.30
CA MET A 48 1.56 4.14 -1.70
C MET A 48 2.71 5.08 -2.08
N GLY A 49 3.77 4.53 -2.65
CA GLY A 49 5.02 5.25 -2.91
C GLY A 49 5.59 5.87 -1.63
N ASP A 50 6.11 7.09 -1.75
CA ASP A 50 6.64 7.88 -0.63
C ASP A 50 5.56 8.72 0.07
N GLY A 51 4.28 8.43 -0.17
CA GLY A 51 3.15 9.14 0.44
C GLY A 51 2.93 8.83 1.93
N ASP A 52 2.04 9.61 2.54
CA ASP A 52 1.66 9.46 3.93
C ASP A 52 0.80 8.22 4.21
N TRP A 53 0.82 7.78 5.47
CA TRP A 53 -0.08 6.73 5.94
C TRP A 53 -1.53 7.20 5.93
N THR A 54 -2.37 6.48 5.20
CA THR A 54 -3.83 6.65 5.17
C THR A 54 -4.49 5.62 6.08
N TYR A 55 -5.37 6.06 6.96
CA TYR A 55 -6.13 5.22 7.89
C TYR A 55 -7.49 4.85 7.31
N VAL A 56 -7.86 3.57 7.39
CA VAL A 56 -9.10 3.03 6.84
C VAL A 56 -9.70 2.00 7.80
N ASN A 57 -11.03 1.95 7.83
CA ASN A 57 -11.77 0.91 8.52
C ASN A 57 -12.57 0.05 7.55
N SER A 58 -12.68 -1.24 7.85
CA SER A 58 -13.48 -2.22 7.11
C SER A 58 -14.47 -2.89 8.06
N GLY A 59 -15.77 -2.76 7.76
CA GLY A 59 -16.85 -3.34 8.57
C GLY A 59 -17.37 -4.69 8.09
N GLY A 60 -17.87 -5.51 9.02
CA GLY A 60 -18.59 -6.74 8.71
C GLY A 60 -19.53 -7.17 9.84
N SER A 61 -20.53 -7.99 9.50
CA SER A 61 -21.50 -8.50 10.48
C SER A 61 -20.90 -9.52 11.47
N THR A 62 -19.74 -10.10 11.15
CA THR A 62 -18.99 -11.04 11.99
C THR A 62 -17.50 -10.70 11.92
N PRO A 63 -16.66 -11.15 12.90
CA PRO A 63 -15.21 -10.92 12.87
C PRO A 63 -14.57 -11.44 11.58
N SER A 64 -14.96 -12.64 11.15
CA SER A 64 -14.44 -13.29 9.94
C SER A 64 -14.78 -12.49 8.69
N ARG A 65 -16.01 -11.96 8.59
CA ARG A 65 -16.42 -11.10 7.46
C ARG A 65 -15.68 -9.76 7.45
N ALA A 66 -15.50 -9.13 8.60
CA ALA A 66 -14.73 -7.88 8.71
C ALA A 66 -13.25 -8.07 8.30
N ARG A 67 -12.61 -9.16 8.77
CA ARG A 67 -11.24 -9.53 8.39
C ARG A 67 -11.11 -9.86 6.90
N ALA A 68 -12.08 -10.58 6.33
CA ALA A 68 -12.11 -10.91 4.91
C ALA A 68 -12.25 -9.64 4.05
N ARG A 69 -13.14 -8.72 4.44
CA ARG A 69 -13.30 -7.42 3.77
C ARG A 69 -12.01 -6.61 3.80
N ARG A 70 -11.41 -6.42 4.98
CA ARG A 70 -10.10 -5.74 5.10
C ARG A 70 -9.04 -6.35 4.17
N THR A 71 -8.97 -7.68 4.12
CA THR A 71 -7.99 -8.37 3.27
C THR A 71 -8.23 -8.11 1.79
N ARG A 72 -9.49 -8.10 1.35
CA ARG A 72 -9.86 -7.75 -0.02
C ARG A 72 -9.54 -6.28 -0.34
N ASP A 73 -9.84 -5.37 0.58
CA ASP A 73 -9.60 -3.94 0.40
C ASP A 73 -8.08 -3.66 0.28
N ILE A 74 -7.25 -4.30 1.12
CA ILE A 74 -5.78 -4.23 1.01
C ILE A 74 -5.28 -4.75 -0.34
N LYS A 75 -5.76 -5.92 -0.79
CA LYS A 75 -5.35 -6.48 -2.10
C LYS A 75 -5.74 -5.58 -3.27
N TYR A 76 -6.89 -4.92 -3.19
CA TYR A 76 -7.30 -3.95 -4.21
C TYR A 76 -6.35 -2.75 -4.26
N LEU A 77 -5.96 -2.23 -3.09
CA LEU A 77 -5.00 -1.12 -3.00
C LEU A 77 -3.62 -1.52 -3.50
N GLU A 78 -3.14 -2.70 -3.14
CA GLU A 78 -1.88 -3.26 -3.64
C GLU A 78 -1.85 -3.32 -5.17
N LYS A 79 -2.92 -3.86 -5.78
CA LYS A 79 -3.08 -3.89 -7.24
C LYS A 79 -3.06 -2.48 -7.85
N LYS A 80 -3.68 -1.50 -7.19
CA LYS A 80 -3.71 -0.11 -7.66
C LYS A 80 -2.34 0.56 -7.60
N ALA A 81 -1.55 0.26 -6.57
CA ALA A 81 -0.18 0.72 -6.46
C ALA A 81 0.70 0.07 -7.55
N GLU A 82 0.54 -1.23 -7.80
CA GLU A 82 1.23 -1.96 -8.87
C GLU A 82 0.90 -1.38 -10.26
N GLU A 83 -0.39 -1.18 -10.55
CA GLU A 83 -0.86 -0.54 -11.80
C GLU A 83 -0.27 0.88 -11.99
N ALA A 84 0.05 1.57 -10.90
CA ALA A 84 0.67 2.90 -10.90
C ALA A 84 2.21 2.87 -10.86
N GLY A 85 2.85 1.69 -10.78
CA GLY A 85 4.30 1.57 -10.64
C GLY A 85 4.83 2.08 -9.29
N LEU A 86 4.03 2.03 -8.23
CA LEU A 86 4.37 2.51 -6.89
C LEU A 86 4.58 1.35 -5.90
N ASN A 87 5.45 1.57 -4.92
CA ASN A 87 5.57 0.69 -3.76
C ASN A 87 4.28 0.71 -2.92
N PHE A 88 3.94 -0.41 -2.29
CA PHE A 88 2.79 -0.52 -1.42
C PHE A 88 3.18 -1.09 -0.05
N GLU A 89 2.69 -0.45 1.01
CA GLU A 89 2.78 -0.99 2.36
C GLU A 89 1.42 -0.90 3.06
N ALA A 90 1.05 -1.95 3.79
CA ALA A 90 -0.14 -1.97 4.63
C ALA A 90 0.15 -2.58 6.00
N ARG A 91 -0.49 -2.03 7.05
CA ARG A 91 -0.42 -2.54 8.43
C ARG A 91 -1.81 -2.76 8.97
N LYS A 92 -2.10 -4.00 9.35
CA LYS A 92 -3.31 -4.37 10.09
C LYS A 92 -3.16 -3.88 11.53
N LEU A 93 -4.14 -3.13 12.03
CA LEU A 93 -4.08 -2.57 13.38
C LEU A 93 -4.88 -3.45 14.34
N PHE A 94 -6.20 -3.28 14.40
CA PHE A 94 -7.07 -4.09 15.27
C PHE A 94 -8.34 -4.52 14.54
N CYS A 95 -9.11 -5.41 15.19
CA CYS A 95 -10.45 -5.81 14.79
C CYS A 95 -11.28 -5.99 16.05
N GLU A 96 -12.32 -5.19 16.22
CA GLU A 96 -13.15 -5.19 17.42
C GLU A 96 -14.62 -5.03 17.10
N ASN A 97 -15.47 -5.30 18.09
CA ASN A 97 -16.87 -4.89 18.06
C ASN A 97 -16.99 -3.59 18.86
N PRO A 98 -17.02 -2.41 18.20
CA PRO A 98 -17.04 -1.14 18.91
C PRO A 98 -18.33 -0.88 19.67
N TRP A 99 -19.39 -1.66 19.41
CA TRP A 99 -20.71 -1.48 20.01
C TRP A 99 -20.93 -2.29 21.29
N GLY A 100 -19.90 -3.00 21.79
CA GLY A 100 -19.94 -3.65 23.10
C GLY A 100 -21.12 -4.61 23.24
N GLY A 101 -20.99 -5.80 22.65
CA GLY A 101 -21.96 -6.87 22.78
C GLY A 101 -21.27 -8.16 23.17
N ASP A 102 -21.49 -8.58 24.41
CA ASP A 102 -21.16 -9.91 24.92
C ASP A 102 -21.96 -10.95 24.13
N GLY A 103 -21.35 -11.49 23.07
CA GLY A 103 -21.90 -12.58 22.29
C GLY A 103 -20.86 -13.66 22.19
N GLY A 104 -20.63 -14.38 23.29
CA GLY A 104 -19.75 -15.54 23.31
C GLY A 104 -20.12 -16.52 22.20
N TRP A 105 -19.16 -16.78 21.31
CA TRP A 105 -19.18 -17.95 20.43
C TRP A 105 -17.73 -18.41 20.35
N GLY A 106 -17.48 -19.52 21.03
CA GLY A 106 -16.17 -20.16 21.13
C GLY A 106 -15.63 -20.61 19.78
N ASP A 107 -14.30 -20.72 19.79
CA ASP A 107 -13.43 -21.63 19.03
C ASP A 107 -14.03 -22.42 17.86
#